data_AF-A0A822AU09-F1
#
_entry.id   AF-A0A822AU09-F1
#
_cell.length_a   1.000
_cell.length_b   1.000
_cell.length_c   1.000
_cell.angle_alpha   90.00
_cell.angle_beta   90.00
_cell.angle_gamma   90.00
#
_symmetry.space_group_name_H-M   'P 1'
#
loop_
_entity.id
_entity.type
_entity.pdbx_description
1 polymer ?
#
loop_
_entity_poly.entity_id
_entity_poly.type
_entity_poly.pdbx_seq_one_letter_code
_entity_poly.pdbx_strand_id
1 'polypeptide(L)'
;MLIADSDGVIDYVERYINVHQQKQKTIVRTIVGSSFSGDLRSENTYAEDYNYRVLMDIILYAETNITLIMRQMGHLYDNLYDLFNQNFAISARKKYCRIALGALYHPRCLAHDDFYCVVFIHKRDLDQCDPPFLNRFEKHIIDIQALRVPPPSFLTQNSILS
;
A
#
# COMPACT_ATOMS: atom_id res chain seq x y z
N MET A 1 -1.31 6.46 -0.22
CA MET A 1 -1.77 6.12 -1.57
C MET A 1 -0.99 6.93 -2.57
N LEU A 2 -0.40 6.26 -3.55
CA LEU A 2 0.39 6.87 -4.62
C LEU A 2 -0.39 6.76 -5.93
N ILE A 3 -0.60 7.91 -6.58
CA ILE A 3 -1.39 8.03 -7.80
C ILE A 3 -0.43 8.34 -8.94
N ALA A 4 -0.37 7.48 -9.97
CA ALA A 4 0.60 7.60 -11.06
C ALA A 4 -0.06 7.46 -12.44
N ASP A 5 0.55 8.09 -13.44
CA ASP A 5 0.05 8.10 -14.82
C ASP A 5 0.46 6.85 -15.63
N SER A 6 1.49 6.11 -15.20
CA SER A 6 1.96 4.90 -15.90
C SER A 6 2.61 3.89 -14.95
N ASP A 7 2.64 2.63 -15.36
CA ASP A 7 3.34 1.56 -14.64
C ASP A 7 4.85 1.84 -14.50
N GLY A 8 5.48 2.47 -15.49
CA GLY A 8 6.90 2.82 -15.40
C GLY A 8 7.22 3.79 -14.26
N VAL A 9 6.30 4.69 -13.91
CA VAL A 9 6.43 5.57 -12.74
C VAL A 9 6.28 4.75 -11.45
N ILE A 10 5.33 3.82 -11.41
CA ILE A 10 5.12 2.93 -10.27
C ILE A 10 6.40 2.10 -10.01
N ASP A 11 6.94 1.47 -11.04
CA ASP A 11 8.15 0.66 -10.95
C ASP A 11 9.36 1.48 -10.49
N TYR A 12 9.50 2.73 -10.97
CA TYR A 12 10.55 3.63 -10.52
C TYR A 12 10.42 3.98 -9.03
N VAL A 13 9.22 4.32 -8.57
CA VAL A 13 8.97 4.66 -7.17
C VAL A 13 9.16 3.44 -6.26
N GLU A 14 8.66 2.28 -6.67
CA GLU A 14 8.87 1.02 -5.95
C GLU A 14 10.36 0.74 -5.80
N ARG A 15 11.15 0.89 -6.87
CA ARG A 15 12.61 0.78 -6.82
C ARG A 15 13.23 1.81 -5.88
N TYR A 16 12.77 3.06 -5.93
CA TYR A 16 13.26 4.13 -5.05
C TYR A 16 13.01 3.80 -3.57
N ILE A 17 11.80 3.36 -3.22
CA ILE A 17 11.41 2.94 -1.87
C ILE A 17 12.30 1.78 -1.42
N ASN A 18 12.45 0.75 -2.25
CA ASN A 18 13.30 -0.41 -1.95
C ASN A 18 14.74 0.01 -1.61
N VAL A 19 15.37 0.87 -2.43
CA VAL A 19 16.75 1.33 -2.22
C VAL A 19 16.91 2.14 -0.94
N HIS A 20 15.92 2.98 -0.59
CA HIS A 20 15.99 3.81 0.61
C HIS A 20 15.66 3.03 1.89
N GLN A 21 14.72 2.09 1.83
CA GLN A 21 14.35 1.24 2.96
C GLN A 21 15.44 0.20 3.30
N GLN A 22 16.20 -0.26 2.31
CA GLN A 22 17.37 -1.12 2.56
C GLN A 22 18.39 -0.46 3.49
N LYS A 23 18.59 0.86 3.38
CA LYS A 23 19.47 1.61 4.29
C LYS A 23 18.94 1.63 5.74
N GLN A 24 17.63 1.52 5.90
CA GLN A 24 16.92 1.51 7.19
C GLN A 24 16.67 0.09 7.71
N LYS A 25 17.09 -0.96 6.98
CA LYS A 25 16.85 -2.39 7.29
C LYS A 25 15.38 -2.80 7.35
N THR A 26 14.47 -2.03 6.75
CA THR A 26 13.06 -2.41 6.61
C THR A 26 12.87 -3.21 5.33
N ILE A 27 12.14 -4.32 5.42
CA ILE A 27 11.84 -5.16 4.26
C ILE A 27 10.66 -4.53 3.50
N VAL A 28 10.78 -4.47 2.18
CA VAL A 28 9.67 -4.09 1.30
C VAL A 28 9.11 -5.35 0.64
N ARG A 29 7.79 -5.46 0.59
CA ARG A 29 7.07 -6.54 -0.11
C ARG A 29 6.04 -5.93 -1.03
N THR A 30 5.93 -6.48 -2.23
CA THR A 30 4.97 -6.02 -3.23
C THR A 30 4.01 -7.16 -3.55
N ILE A 31 2.72 -6.86 -3.52
CA ILE A 31 1.66 -7.76 -4.00
C ILE A 31 0.96 -7.10 -5.18
N VAL A 32 0.77 -7.89 -6.24
CA VAL A 32 0.14 -7.45 -7.50
C VAL A 32 -1.02 -8.38 -7.82
N GLY A 33 -2.18 -7.81 -8.17
CA GLY A 33 -3.35 -8.56 -8.58
C GLY A 33 -3.00 -9.53 -9.70
N SER A 34 -3.37 -10.80 -9.56
CA SER A 34 -3.06 -11.83 -10.56
C SER A 34 -3.79 -11.55 -11.87
N SER A 35 -3.10 -11.80 -12.98
CA SER A 35 -3.66 -11.83 -14.33
C SER A 35 -3.79 -13.26 -14.87
N PHE A 36 -3.57 -14.28 -14.04
CA PHE A 36 -3.64 -15.67 -14.45
C PHE A 36 -5.09 -16.16 -14.43
N SER A 37 -5.52 -16.82 -15.51
CA SER A 37 -6.90 -17.31 -15.64
C SER A 37 -7.31 -18.31 -14.57
N GLY A 38 -6.36 -19.04 -13.97
CA GLY A 38 -6.63 -19.98 -12.88
C GLY A 38 -7.00 -19.29 -11.54
N ASP A 39 -6.64 -18.02 -11.36
CA ASP A 39 -6.97 -17.24 -10.17
C ASP A 39 -8.29 -16.46 -10.33
N LEU A 40 -8.94 -16.57 -11.49
CA LEU A 40 -10.16 -15.84 -11.85
C LEU A 40 -11.34 -16.81 -12.02
N ARG A 41 -12.51 -16.46 -11.45
CA ARG A 41 -13.79 -17.16 -11.71
C ARG A 41 -14.51 -16.60 -12.93
N SER A 42 -14.32 -15.33 -13.21
CA SER A 42 -14.84 -14.61 -14.37
C SER A 42 -13.90 -13.45 -14.72
N GLU A 43 -14.15 -12.77 -15.85
CA GLU A 43 -13.31 -11.69 -16.39
C GLU A 43 -12.89 -10.64 -15.34
N ASN A 44 -13.72 -10.38 -14.33
CA ASN A 44 -13.46 -9.37 -13.29
C ASN A 44 -13.71 -9.89 -11.86
N THR A 45 -13.69 -11.20 -11.64
CA THR A 45 -13.93 -11.77 -10.30
C THR A 45 -12.89 -12.81 -9.97
N TYR A 46 -12.12 -12.55 -8.91
CA TYR A 46 -11.13 -13.46 -8.39
C TYR A 46 -11.75 -14.67 -7.69
N ALA A 47 -11.04 -15.78 -7.74
CA ALA A 47 -11.40 -16.98 -6.99
C ALA A 47 -11.20 -16.79 -5.48
N GLU A 48 -12.05 -17.46 -4.70
CA GLU A 48 -12.08 -17.26 -3.24
C GLU A 48 -10.80 -17.77 -2.57
N ASP A 49 -10.24 -18.87 -3.09
CA ASP A 49 -8.96 -19.43 -2.66
C ASP A 49 -7.79 -18.48 -2.96
N TYR A 50 -7.80 -17.81 -4.13
CA TYR A 50 -6.84 -16.74 -4.43
C TYR A 50 -6.96 -15.59 -3.41
N ASN A 51 -8.16 -15.08 -3.18
CA ASN A 51 -8.40 -13.99 -2.24
C ASN A 51 -7.94 -14.37 -0.83
N TYR A 52 -8.28 -15.59 -0.39
CA TYR A 52 -7.91 -16.10 0.92
C TYR A 52 -6.39 -16.18 1.08
N ARG A 53 -5.67 -16.68 0.07
CA ARG A 53 -4.20 -16.74 0.06
C ARG A 53 -3.58 -15.35 0.20
N VAL A 54 -4.02 -14.40 -0.61
CA VAL A 54 -3.47 -13.03 -0.57
C VAL A 54 -3.78 -12.35 0.76
N LEU A 55 -4.99 -12.50 1.30
CA LEU A 55 -5.36 -11.92 2.59
C LEU A 55 -4.57 -12.55 3.76
N MET A 56 -4.26 -13.85 3.70
CA MET A 56 -3.37 -14.51 4.65
C MET A 56 -1.96 -13.91 4.62
N ASP A 57 -1.41 -13.69 3.41
CA ASP A 57 -0.10 -13.05 3.27
C ASP A 57 -0.10 -11.64 3.86
N ILE A 58 -1.17 -10.86 3.62
CA ILE A 58 -1.33 -9.51 4.19
C ILE A 58 -1.38 -9.55 5.72
N ILE A 59 -2.09 -10.51 6.31
CA ILE A 59 -2.11 -10.70 7.78
C ILE A 59 -0.69 -10.94 8.29
N LEU A 60 0.05 -11.88 7.69
CA LEU A 60 1.43 -12.19 8.11
C LEU A 60 2.37 -10.99 7.95
N TYR A 61 2.20 -10.22 6.88
CA TYR A 61 2.96 -9.00 6.61
C TYR A 61 2.65 -7.90 7.63
N ALA A 62 1.38 -7.67 7.93
CA ALA A 62 0.95 -6.67 8.91
C ALA A 62 1.51 -6.92 10.31
N GLU A 63 1.80 -8.18 10.66
CA GLU A 63 2.38 -8.57 11.95
C GLU A 63 3.88 -8.26 12.10
N THR A 64 4.53 -7.79 11.04
CA THR A 64 5.99 -7.61 10.98
C THR A 64 6.40 -6.18 10.57
N ASN A 65 7.65 -5.80 10.84
CA ASN A 65 8.22 -4.52 10.41
C ASN A 65 8.54 -4.54 8.91
N ILE A 66 7.51 -4.33 8.09
CA ILE A 66 7.66 -4.25 6.64
C ILE A 66 6.87 -3.08 6.06
N THR A 67 7.29 -2.65 4.88
CA THR A 67 6.46 -1.83 3.99
C THR A 67 5.81 -2.73 2.94
N LEU A 68 4.49 -2.85 2.97
CA LEU A 68 3.69 -3.54 1.96
C LEU A 68 3.27 -2.55 0.86
N ILE A 69 3.62 -2.88 -0.38
CA ILE A 69 3.18 -2.20 -1.58
C ILE A 69 2.07 -3.03 -2.23
N MET A 70 0.92 -2.42 -2.48
CA MET A 70 -0.24 -3.07 -3.10
C MET A 70 -0.54 -2.46 -4.47
N ARG A 71 -0.62 -3.30 -5.50
CA ARG A 71 -0.98 -2.92 -6.88
C ARG A 71 -2.13 -3.79 -7.36
N GLN A 72 -3.13 -3.18 -8.03
CA GLN A 72 -4.24 -3.92 -8.66
C GLN A 72 -5.00 -4.84 -7.70
N MET A 73 -5.13 -4.44 -6.43
CA MET A 73 -5.78 -5.22 -5.36
C MET A 73 -7.19 -4.71 -5.00
N GLY A 74 -7.86 -4.05 -5.94
CA GLY A 74 -9.18 -3.44 -5.72
C GLY A 74 -10.21 -4.39 -5.10
N HIS A 75 -10.20 -5.64 -5.54
CA HIS A 75 -11.09 -6.70 -5.09
C HIS A 75 -10.93 -7.10 -3.61
N LEU A 76 -9.89 -6.64 -2.90
CA LEU A 76 -9.63 -6.93 -1.48
C LEU A 76 -9.77 -5.71 -0.57
N TYR A 77 -10.04 -4.51 -1.10
CA TYR A 77 -9.99 -3.30 -0.28
C TYR A 77 -11.07 -3.27 0.81
N ASP A 78 -12.24 -3.84 0.55
CA ASP A 78 -13.29 -3.99 1.55
C ASP A 78 -12.92 -4.99 2.64
N ASN A 79 -12.20 -6.06 2.28
CA ASN A 79 -11.69 -7.03 3.25
C ASN A 79 -10.69 -6.42 4.24
N LEU A 80 -10.02 -5.35 3.83
CA LEU A 80 -8.98 -4.64 4.59
C LEU A 80 -9.49 -3.36 5.24
N TYR A 81 -10.81 -3.18 5.33
CA TYR A 81 -11.44 -1.96 5.81
C TYR A 81 -10.84 -1.43 7.12
N ASP A 82 -10.79 -2.25 8.19
CA ASP A 82 -10.29 -1.79 9.49
C ASP A 82 -8.80 -1.47 9.46
N LEU A 83 -8.01 -2.23 8.69
CA LEU A 83 -6.57 -1.99 8.53
C LEU A 83 -6.33 -0.64 7.84
N PHE A 84 -7.02 -0.36 6.74
CA PHE A 84 -6.87 0.90 6.00
C PHE A 84 -7.43 2.09 6.76
N ASN A 85 -8.52 1.92 7.48
CA ASN A 85 -9.10 2.97 8.31
C ASN A 85 -8.34 3.20 9.63
N GLN A 86 -7.27 2.44 9.88
CA GLN A 86 -6.51 2.44 11.13
C GLN A 86 -7.41 2.23 12.36
N ASN A 87 -8.48 1.45 12.20
CA ASN A 87 -9.44 1.13 13.25
C ASN A 87 -8.88 0.04 14.17
N PHE A 88 -7.93 0.42 15.02
CA PHE A 88 -7.21 -0.52 15.89
C PHE A 88 -7.79 -0.55 17.31
N ALA A 89 -8.09 -1.75 17.79
CA ALA A 89 -8.22 -2.01 19.22
C ALA A 89 -6.82 -2.16 19.84
N ILE A 90 -6.54 -1.42 20.90
CA ILE A 90 -5.24 -1.48 21.60
C ILE A 90 -5.36 -2.38 22.82
N SER A 91 -4.54 -3.42 22.88
CA SER A 91 -4.44 -4.30 24.05
C SER A 91 -2.99 -4.68 24.29
N ALA A 92 -2.53 -4.61 25.55
CA ALA A 92 -1.14 -4.88 25.93
C ALA A 92 -0.10 -4.12 25.04
N ARG A 93 -0.39 -2.84 24.73
CA ARG A 93 0.42 -1.96 23.85
C ARG A 93 0.56 -2.46 22.40
N LYS A 94 -0.27 -3.40 21.97
CA LYS A 94 -0.33 -3.91 20.60
C LYS A 94 -1.61 -3.44 19.92
N LYS A 95 -1.51 -3.14 18.61
CA LYS A 95 -2.64 -2.71 17.78
C LYS A 95 -3.25 -3.92 17.07
N TYR A 96 -4.57 -4.05 17.14
CA TYR A 96 -5.30 -5.14 16.50
C TYR A 96 -6.43 -4.62 15.64
N CYS A 97 -6.58 -5.14 14.43
CA CYS A 97 -7.72 -4.88 13.55
C CYS A 97 -8.39 -6.19 13.14
N ARG A 98 -9.54 -6.09 12.46
CA ARG A 98 -10.16 -7.24 11.79
C ARG A 98 -9.85 -7.20 10.30
N ILE A 99 -9.56 -8.36 9.73
CA ILE A 99 -9.48 -8.54 8.28
C ILE A 99 -10.59 -9.51 7.91
N ALA A 100 -11.41 -9.19 6.93
CA ALA A 100 -12.52 -10.07 6.54
C ALA A 100 -12.04 -11.15 5.57
N LEU A 101 -12.24 -12.42 5.90
CA LEU A 101 -11.98 -13.56 5.05
C LEU A 101 -13.30 -14.24 4.71
N GLY A 102 -13.81 -13.97 3.51
CA GLY A 102 -15.17 -14.33 3.16
C GLY A 102 -16.20 -13.57 4.02
N ALA A 103 -17.43 -14.09 4.09
CA ALA A 103 -18.56 -13.38 4.70
C ALA A 103 -18.66 -13.52 6.24
N LEU A 104 -18.05 -14.55 6.82
CA LEU A 104 -18.31 -14.94 8.21
C LEU A 104 -17.06 -14.96 9.10
N TYR A 105 -15.86 -15.05 8.51
CA TYR A 105 -14.63 -15.24 9.27
C TYR A 105 -13.78 -13.98 9.25
N HIS A 106 -13.73 -13.28 10.38
CA HIS A 106 -12.97 -12.03 10.51
C HIS A 106 -11.87 -12.18 11.58
N PRO A 107 -10.70 -12.77 11.25
CA PRO A 107 -9.62 -12.94 12.22
C PRO A 107 -9.14 -11.60 12.79
N ARG A 108 -8.53 -11.69 13.96
CA ARG A 108 -7.82 -10.57 14.57
C ARG A 108 -6.40 -10.54 13.99
N CYS A 109 -6.05 -9.48 13.29
CA CYS A 109 -4.72 -9.23 12.76
C CYS A 109 -3.99 -8.26 13.71
N LEU A 110 -2.77 -8.61 14.12
CA LEU A 110 -1.87 -7.71 14.82
C LEU A 110 -1.20 -6.79 13.79
N ALA A 111 -1.31 -5.48 13.97
CA ALA A 111 -0.59 -4.50 13.17
C ALA A 111 0.68 -4.09 13.93
N HIS A 112 1.84 -4.39 13.36
CA HIS A 112 3.13 -3.93 13.87
C HIS A 112 3.21 -2.40 13.80
N ASP A 113 3.85 -1.77 14.77
CA ASP A 113 3.91 -0.30 14.82
C ASP A 113 4.67 0.31 13.62
N ASP A 114 5.68 -0.39 13.13
CA ASP A 114 6.45 -0.05 11.94
C ASP A 114 5.94 -0.70 10.64
N PHE A 115 4.70 -1.21 10.63
CA PHE A 115 4.08 -1.68 9.39
C PHE A 115 3.54 -0.49 8.59
N TYR A 116 3.92 -0.40 7.32
CA TYR A 116 3.41 0.62 6.40
C TYR A 116 2.75 -0.04 5.20
N CYS A 117 1.59 0.49 4.81
CA CYS A 117 0.88 0.05 3.60
C CYS A 117 0.81 1.18 2.57
N VAL A 118 1.32 0.91 1.38
CA VAL A 118 1.34 1.83 0.25
C VAL A 118 0.49 1.23 -0.88
N VAL A 119 -0.66 1.83 -1.12
CA VAL A 119 -1.51 1.47 -2.27
C VAL A 119 -1.18 2.33 -3.47
N PHE A 120 -0.92 1.69 -4.61
CA PHE A 120 -0.79 2.36 -5.91
C PHE A 120 -2.10 2.31 -6.68
N ILE A 121 -2.50 3.46 -7.23
CA ILE A 121 -3.68 3.60 -8.10
C ILE A 121 -3.24 4.32 -9.39
N HIS A 122 -3.70 3.83 -10.54
CA HIS A 122 -3.52 4.60 -11.77
C HIS A 122 -4.44 5.80 -11.77
N LYS A 123 -3.95 6.95 -12.25
CA LYS A 123 -4.76 8.17 -12.31
C LYS A 123 -6.06 7.98 -13.10
N ARG A 124 -6.04 7.16 -14.16
CA ARG A 124 -7.24 6.81 -14.97
C ARG A 124 -8.32 6.02 -14.19
N ASP A 125 -7.93 5.35 -13.11
CA ASP A 125 -8.82 4.51 -12.31
C ASP A 125 -9.29 5.24 -11.04
N LEU A 126 -8.83 6.47 -10.82
CA LEU A 126 -9.16 7.27 -9.63
C LEU A 126 -10.66 7.56 -9.54
N ASP A 127 -11.29 7.87 -10.68
CA ASP A 127 -12.73 8.17 -10.74
C ASP A 127 -13.60 6.93 -10.51
N GLN A 128 -13.03 5.73 -10.65
CA GLN A 128 -13.72 4.45 -10.37
C GLN A 128 -13.60 4.03 -8.91
N CYS A 129 -12.72 4.68 -8.14
CA CYS A 129 -12.54 4.38 -6.73
C CYS A 129 -13.63 5.03 -5.89
N ASP A 130 -14.22 4.26 -4.97
CA ASP A 130 -15.22 4.78 -4.06
C ASP A 130 -14.62 5.88 -3.14
N PRO A 131 -15.30 7.04 -2.98
CA PRO A 131 -14.79 8.12 -2.13
C PRO A 131 -14.43 7.69 -0.69
N PRO A 132 -15.21 6.82 -0.01
CA PRO A 132 -14.82 6.31 1.31
C PRO A 132 -13.48 5.58 1.34
N PHE A 133 -13.12 4.85 0.27
CA PHE A 133 -11.82 4.20 0.18
C PHE A 133 -10.71 5.25 0.02
N LEU A 134 -10.88 6.22 -0.88
CA LEU A 134 -9.91 7.31 -1.08
C LEU A 134 -9.68 8.13 0.20
N ASN A 135 -10.70 8.30 1.03
CA ASN A 135 -10.62 9.08 2.27
C ASN A 135 -9.82 8.40 3.39
N ARG A 136 -9.53 7.11 3.29
CA ARG A 136 -8.72 6.36 4.27
C ARG A 136 -7.22 6.56 4.10
N PHE A 137 -6.80 7.18 3.00
CA PHE A 137 -5.38 7.35 2.67
C PHE A 137 -4.97 8.81 2.52
N GLU A 138 -3.75 9.10 2.97
CA GLU A 138 -2.97 10.22 2.46
C GLU A 138 -2.65 9.97 0.98
N LYS A 139 -2.84 10.98 0.13
CA LYS A 139 -2.79 10.86 -1.34
C LYS A 139 -1.65 11.71 -1.89
N HIS A 140 -0.76 11.10 -2.66
CA HIS A 140 0.28 11.81 -3.40
C HIS A 140 0.19 11.47 -4.88
N ILE A 141 0.13 12.50 -5.72
CA ILE A 141 0.26 12.35 -7.17
C ILE A 141 1.76 12.31 -7.48
N ILE A 142 2.18 11.30 -8.22
CA ILE A 142 3.56 11.11 -8.62
C ILE A 142 3.70 11.42 -10.11
N ASP A 143 4.47 12.47 -10.40
CA ASP A 143 4.97 12.80 -11.72
C ASP A 143 6.48 12.48 -11.75
N ILE A 144 6.92 11.80 -12.81
CA ILE A 144 8.35 11.49 -13.02
C ILE A 144 9.21 12.75 -13.09
N GLN A 145 8.65 13.88 -13.56
CA GLN A 145 9.35 15.17 -13.57
C GLN A 145 9.58 15.66 -12.14
N ALA A 146 8.59 15.52 -11.26
CA ALA A 146 8.72 15.88 -9.84
C ALA A 146 9.77 15.04 -9.10
N LEU A 147 10.02 13.80 -9.56
CA LEU A 147 11.05 12.91 -8.99
C LEU A 147 12.46 13.12 -9.55
N ARG A 148 12.60 13.87 -10.65
CA ARG A 148 13.90 14.18 -11.29
C ARG A 148 14.53 15.47 -10.75
N VAL A 149 13.74 16.35 -10.14
CA VAL A 149 14.25 17.58 -9.53
C VAL A 149 14.80 17.21 -8.14
N PRO A 150 16.10 17.38 -7.88
CA PRO A 150 16.62 17.22 -6.52
C PRO A 150 15.84 18.18 -5.60
N PRO A 151 15.57 17.79 -4.33
CA PRO A 151 14.91 18.70 -3.38
C PRO A 151 15.65 20.04 -3.43
N PRO A 152 14.94 21.19 -3.43
CA PRO A 152 15.60 22.48 -3.47
C PRO A 152 16.65 22.48 -2.37
N SER A 153 17.93 22.56 -2.74
CA SER A 153 18.98 22.79 -1.78
C SER A 153 18.58 24.07 -1.06
N PHE A 154 18.19 23.96 0.21
CA PHE A 154 18.03 25.12 1.07
C PHE A 154 19.29 25.95 0.86
N LEU A 155 19.12 27.10 0.21
CA LEU A 155 20.21 28.00 -0.07
C LEU A 155 20.88 28.27 1.27
N THR A 156 22.09 27.78 1.39
CA THR A 156 23.03 28.26 2.38
C THR A 156 23.19 29.74 2.07
N GLN A 157 22.39 30.59 2.71
CA GLN A 157 22.72 32.00 2.90
C GLN A 157 23.89 32.06 3.89
N ASN A 158 25.04 31.59 3.42
CA ASN A 158 26.35 32.03 3.85
C ASN A 158 26.93 32.81 2.68
N SER A 159 26.40 34.02 2.45
CA SER A 159 27.11 35.06 1.72
C SER A 159 27.66 36.06 2.74
N ILE A 160 28.90 35.80 3.13
CA ILE A 160 29.92 36.77 3.56
C ILE A 160 29.74 38.10 2.82
N LEU A 161 29.54 39.19 3.55
CA LEU A 161 30.04 40.57 3.31
C LEU A 161 30.12 41.21 4.71
N SER A 162 31.30 41.37 5.30
CA SER A 162 32.22 42.53 5.18
C SER A 162 31.53 43.85 5.49
#